data_AF-A0A930BC43-F1
#
_entry.id   AF-A0A930BC43-F1
#
_cell.length_a   1.000
_cell.length_b   1.000
_cell.length_c   1.000
_cell.angle_alpha   90.00
_cell.angle_beta   90.00
_cell.angle_gamma   90.00
#
_symmetry.space_group_name_H-M   'P 1'
#
loop_
_entity.id
_entity.type
_entity.pdbx_description
1 polymer ?
#
loop_
_entity_poly.entity_id
_entity_poly.type
_entity_poly.pdbx_seq_one_letter_code
_entity_poly.pdbx_strand_id
1 'polypeptide(L)'
;LTDIASKAQQNTNTTNITNINKTIEKGLNFGGDSGADINKKLGEKLEIKGGASADLTDGNIGVVSDGTKLNVKLKKDVDLGPNGSLTINGKTYVNKDGLNANSQKITNVADGTANSDAVNLGQLNAAIGGTAKATTVKAKDANVTVTEGLSTETGGKEYTVGLGDKVTLGTADKKIVVDGTSGKITAGSKVTIDGTTGDIQAGTVKVTGAGTVNELTNRTWDIDNPTIVHGQAATEDQLKTVSDGVKTNKTNITNINNTIGKGLNFGGDSGAVINKKLGEKLEIKGGASADLTDDNIG
;
A
#
# COMPACT_ATOMS: atom_id res chain seq x y z
N LEU A 1 -73.80 -109.82 -11.40
CA LEU A 1 -73.16 -108.78 -12.24
C LEU A 1 -74.21 -108.38 -13.26
N THR A 2 -74.80 -107.19 -13.23
CA THR A 2 -74.13 -105.90 -13.07
C THR A 2 -75.11 -104.83 -12.56
N ASP A 3 -74.66 -104.07 -11.56
CA ASP A 3 -75.31 -102.91 -10.98
C ASP A 3 -75.14 -101.72 -11.94
N ILE A 4 -75.92 -101.68 -13.02
CA ILE A 4 -75.85 -100.63 -14.06
C ILE A 4 -76.93 -99.58 -13.77
N ALA A 5 -76.53 -98.31 -13.67
CA ALA A 5 -77.44 -97.18 -13.45
C ALA A 5 -78.58 -97.12 -14.48
N SER A 6 -79.79 -96.75 -14.04
CA SER A 6 -80.98 -96.64 -14.92
C SER A 6 -80.79 -95.60 -16.04
N LYS A 7 -81.49 -95.78 -17.17
CA LYS A 7 -81.40 -94.85 -18.32
C LYS A 7 -81.72 -93.39 -17.95
N ALA A 8 -82.66 -93.18 -17.03
CA ALA A 8 -82.99 -91.86 -16.51
C ALA A 8 -81.82 -91.23 -15.74
N GLN A 9 -81.16 -91.98 -14.86
CA GLN A 9 -79.99 -91.51 -14.12
C GLN A 9 -78.81 -91.19 -15.06
N GLN A 10 -78.59 -92.01 -16.09
CA GLN A 10 -77.56 -91.75 -17.09
C GLN A 10 -77.83 -90.45 -17.87
N ASN A 11 -79.10 -90.18 -18.23
CA ASN A 11 -79.48 -88.94 -18.89
C ASN A 11 -79.26 -87.73 -17.97
N THR A 12 -79.65 -87.81 -16.69
CA THR A 12 -79.39 -86.77 -15.69
C THR A 12 -77.89 -86.50 -15.53
N ASN A 13 -77.08 -87.55 -15.40
CA ASN A 13 -75.63 -87.42 -15.28
C ASN A 13 -75.04 -86.77 -16.54
N THR A 14 -75.51 -87.15 -17.73
CA THR A 14 -75.06 -86.57 -19.01
C THR A 14 -75.37 -85.08 -19.08
N THR A 15 -76.59 -84.67 -18.72
CA THR A 15 -76.99 -83.26 -18.66
C THR A 15 -76.16 -82.48 -17.63
N ASN A 16 -75.94 -83.04 -16.44
CA ASN A 16 -75.15 -82.41 -15.39
C ASN A 16 -73.69 -82.20 -15.82
N ILE A 17 -73.07 -83.23 -16.40
CA ILE A 17 -71.70 -83.14 -16.92
C ILE A 17 -71.61 -82.08 -18.03
N THR A 18 -72.60 -82.05 -18.94
CA THR A 18 -72.65 -81.03 -20.01
C THR A 18 -72.74 -79.62 -19.45
N ASN A 19 -73.57 -79.41 -18.42
CA ASN A 19 -73.72 -78.10 -17.78
C ASN A 19 -72.49 -77.68 -16.99
N ILE A 20 -71.84 -78.63 -16.32
CA ILE A 20 -70.57 -78.41 -15.61
C ILE A 20 -69.50 -77.99 -16.61
N ASN A 21 -69.36 -78.71 -17.73
CA ASN A 21 -68.40 -78.38 -18.78
C ASN A 21 -68.66 -76.98 -19.34
N LYS A 22 -69.91 -76.63 -19.68
CA LYS A 22 -70.27 -75.28 -20.12
C LYS A 22 -69.94 -74.19 -19.09
N THR A 23 -70.04 -74.51 -17.79
CA THR A 23 -69.73 -73.55 -16.73
C THR A 23 -68.22 -73.37 -16.56
N ILE A 24 -67.46 -74.46 -16.59
CA ILE A 24 -65.98 -74.42 -16.54
C ILE A 24 -65.41 -73.71 -17.78
N GLU A 25 -66.01 -73.92 -18.95
CA GLU A 25 -65.61 -73.28 -20.21
C GLU A 25 -65.78 -71.76 -20.21
N LYS A 26 -66.63 -71.20 -19.34
CA LYS A 26 -66.75 -69.74 -19.18
C LYS A 26 -65.49 -69.10 -18.59
N GLY A 27 -64.65 -69.87 -17.87
CA GLY A 27 -63.41 -69.38 -17.28
C GLY A 27 -63.58 -68.28 -16.23
N LEU A 28 -62.49 -67.58 -15.94
CA LEU A 28 -62.42 -66.41 -15.08
C LEU A 28 -62.02 -65.18 -15.90
N ASN A 29 -62.72 -64.07 -15.73
CA ASN A 29 -62.38 -62.78 -16.35
C ASN A 29 -61.54 -61.93 -15.39
N PHE A 30 -60.44 -61.38 -15.90
CA PHE A 30 -59.57 -60.44 -15.20
C PHE A 30 -59.54 -59.13 -15.97
N GLY A 31 -60.20 -58.10 -15.46
CA GLY A 31 -60.15 -56.75 -15.99
C GLY A 31 -58.94 -55.98 -15.46
N GLY A 32 -58.36 -55.12 -16.30
CA GLY A 32 -57.39 -54.10 -15.88
C GLY A 32 -58.03 -52.71 -15.87
N ASP A 33 -57.24 -51.69 -15.53
CA ASP A 33 -57.71 -50.29 -15.55
C ASP A 33 -58.09 -49.79 -16.96
N SER A 34 -57.66 -50.49 -18.02
CA SER A 34 -58.04 -50.25 -19.40
C SER A 34 -57.93 -51.52 -20.24
N GLY A 35 -58.53 -51.53 -21.44
CA GLY A 35 -58.51 -52.66 -22.37
C GLY A 35 -59.68 -53.62 -22.19
N ALA A 36 -59.64 -54.74 -22.93
CA ALA A 36 -60.63 -55.81 -22.82
C ALA A 36 -60.29 -56.77 -21.67
N ASP A 37 -61.32 -57.37 -21.06
CA ASP A 37 -61.13 -58.38 -20.03
C ASP A 37 -60.32 -59.58 -20.54
N ILE A 38 -59.41 -60.07 -19.72
CA ILE A 38 -58.66 -61.30 -19.98
C ILE A 38 -59.49 -62.47 -19.45
N ASN A 39 -60.05 -63.28 -20.35
CA ASN A 39 -60.68 -64.55 -19.96
C ASN A 39 -59.64 -65.67 -19.90
N LYS A 40 -59.57 -66.37 -18.75
CA LYS A 40 -58.71 -67.54 -18.54
C LYS A 40 -59.55 -68.75 -18.20
N LYS A 41 -59.44 -69.80 -19.01
CA LYS A 41 -60.07 -71.10 -18.72
C LYS A 41 -59.28 -71.87 -17.66
N LEU A 42 -59.92 -72.87 -17.05
CA LEU A 42 -59.26 -73.75 -16.10
C LEU A 42 -58.04 -74.43 -16.76
N GLY A 43 -56.88 -74.33 -16.13
CA GLY A 43 -55.61 -74.84 -16.64
C GLY A 43 -54.80 -73.84 -17.48
N GLU A 44 -55.35 -72.68 -17.84
CA GLU A 44 -54.60 -71.66 -18.56
C GLU A 44 -53.78 -70.77 -17.61
N LYS A 45 -52.54 -70.45 -18.01
CA LYS A 45 -51.67 -69.52 -17.28
C LYS A 45 -52.08 -68.06 -17.51
N LEU A 46 -52.37 -67.30 -16.44
CA LEU A 46 -52.48 -65.84 -16.48
C LEU A 46 -51.08 -65.22 -16.35
N GLU A 47 -50.67 -64.38 -17.30
CA GLU A 47 -49.43 -63.62 -17.21
C GLU A 47 -49.74 -62.16 -16.90
N ILE A 48 -49.21 -61.65 -15.78
CA ILE A 48 -49.32 -60.25 -15.38
C ILE A 48 -47.96 -59.60 -15.65
N LYS A 49 -47.90 -58.67 -16.61
CA LYS A 49 -46.65 -58.00 -17.03
C LYS A 49 -46.78 -56.49 -16.83
N GLY A 50 -45.84 -55.90 -16.10
CA GLY A 50 -45.77 -54.45 -15.86
C GLY A 50 -45.15 -53.63 -17.01
N GLY A 51 -44.94 -54.23 -18.18
CA GLY A 51 -44.46 -53.54 -19.40
C GLY A 51 -42.96 -53.22 -19.47
N ALA A 52 -42.21 -53.29 -18.36
CA ALA A 52 -40.75 -53.13 -18.38
C ALA A 52 -40.03 -54.45 -18.72
N SER A 53 -38.96 -54.37 -19.52
CA SER A 53 -38.22 -55.52 -20.05
C SER A 53 -36.87 -55.79 -19.34
N ALA A 54 -36.37 -54.84 -18.53
CA ALA A 54 -35.15 -54.94 -17.70
C ALA A 54 -35.16 -53.88 -16.57
N ASP A 55 -34.28 -54.02 -15.58
CA ASP A 55 -34.07 -53.08 -14.45
C ASP A 55 -35.30 -52.89 -13.54
N LEU A 56 -35.97 -53.99 -13.20
CA LEU A 56 -37.04 -54.00 -12.22
C LEU A 56 -36.49 -54.12 -10.80
N THR A 57 -37.09 -53.38 -9.89
CA THR A 57 -36.80 -53.47 -8.46
C THR A 57 -37.77 -54.44 -7.80
N ASP A 58 -37.22 -55.45 -7.13
CA ASP A 58 -38.02 -56.38 -6.36
C ASP A 58 -38.58 -55.72 -5.08
N GLY A 59 -39.78 -56.13 -4.68
CA GLY A 59 -40.34 -55.76 -3.37
C GLY A 59 -40.90 -54.34 -3.24
N ASN A 60 -40.83 -53.49 -4.27
CA ASN A 60 -41.44 -52.16 -4.23
C ASN A 60 -42.97 -52.17 -4.33
N ILE A 61 -43.54 -53.21 -4.96
CA ILE A 61 -44.99 -53.40 -5.07
C ILE A 61 -45.41 -54.56 -4.17
N GLY A 62 -46.27 -54.26 -3.20
CA GLY A 62 -46.89 -55.24 -2.31
C GLY A 62 -48.35 -55.49 -2.69
N VAL A 63 -48.80 -56.73 -2.57
CA VAL A 63 -50.21 -57.10 -2.70
C VAL A 63 -50.73 -57.58 -1.35
N VAL A 64 -51.70 -56.88 -0.77
CA VAL A 64 -52.22 -57.14 0.57
C VAL A 64 -53.71 -57.48 0.52
N SER A 65 -54.08 -58.68 0.97
CA SER A 65 -55.48 -59.05 1.14
C SER A 65 -56.08 -58.39 2.38
N ASP A 66 -57.29 -57.83 2.26
CA ASP A 66 -58.10 -57.40 3.40
C ASP A 66 -59.26 -58.38 3.73
N GLY A 67 -59.25 -59.56 3.10
CA GLY A 67 -60.32 -60.57 3.21
C GLY A 67 -61.45 -60.38 2.19
N THR A 68 -61.53 -59.24 1.51
CA THR A 68 -62.52 -58.96 0.45
C THR A 68 -61.89 -58.53 -0.87
N LYS A 69 -60.71 -57.89 -0.82
CA LYS A 69 -59.96 -57.37 -1.97
C LYS A 69 -58.46 -57.63 -1.80
N LEU A 70 -57.76 -57.68 -2.92
CA LEU A 70 -56.31 -57.61 -2.98
C LEU A 70 -55.90 -56.16 -3.29
N ASN A 71 -55.28 -55.50 -2.32
CA ASN A 71 -54.82 -54.13 -2.46
C ASN A 71 -53.38 -54.11 -2.99
N VAL A 72 -53.17 -53.55 -4.17
CA VAL A 72 -51.83 -53.29 -4.71
C VAL A 72 -51.32 -51.98 -4.12
N LYS A 73 -50.16 -52.00 -3.47
CA LYS A 73 -49.60 -50.86 -2.74
C LYS A 73 -48.14 -50.65 -3.11
N LEU A 74 -47.72 -49.39 -3.15
CA LEU A 74 -46.32 -49.02 -3.16
C LEU A 74 -45.75 -49.15 -1.75
N LYS A 75 -44.52 -49.65 -1.64
CA LYS A 75 -43.77 -49.64 -0.38
C LYS A 75 -43.58 -48.19 0.08
N LYS A 76 -43.60 -47.95 1.41
CA LYS A 76 -43.37 -46.61 1.96
C LYS A 76 -42.00 -46.07 1.55
N ASP A 77 -40.98 -46.92 1.70
CA ASP A 77 -39.61 -46.64 1.31
C ASP A 77 -39.34 -47.32 -0.03
N VAL A 78 -39.58 -46.59 -1.11
CA VAL A 78 -39.29 -47.04 -2.48
C VAL A 78 -37.78 -47.14 -2.64
N ASP A 79 -37.30 -48.33 -2.95
CA ASP A 79 -35.88 -48.56 -3.27
C ASP A 79 -35.74 -48.64 -4.79
N LEU A 80 -35.17 -47.61 -5.41
CA LEU A 80 -34.99 -47.59 -6.87
C LEU A 80 -33.76 -48.40 -7.33
N GLY A 81 -33.01 -48.99 -6.41
CA GLY A 81 -31.80 -49.77 -6.69
C GLY A 81 -30.61 -48.90 -7.13
N PRO A 82 -29.45 -49.53 -7.41
CA PRO A 82 -28.20 -48.83 -7.71
C PRO A 82 -28.23 -47.94 -8.96
N ASN A 83 -29.10 -48.25 -9.93
CA ASN A 83 -29.26 -47.51 -11.18
C ASN A 83 -30.60 -46.77 -11.26
N GLY A 84 -31.34 -46.72 -10.14
CA GLY A 84 -32.61 -46.04 -10.03
C GLY A 84 -32.53 -44.55 -10.30
N SER A 85 -33.63 -43.96 -10.76
CA SER A 85 -33.69 -42.52 -11.00
C SER A 85 -35.08 -41.92 -10.81
N LEU A 86 -35.13 -40.64 -10.47
CA LEU A 86 -36.34 -39.81 -10.50
C LEU A 86 -36.30 -38.93 -11.75
N THR A 87 -37.21 -39.18 -12.68
CA THR A 87 -37.35 -38.42 -13.92
C THR A 87 -38.70 -37.70 -13.94
N ILE A 88 -38.69 -36.40 -14.21
CA ILE A 88 -39.90 -35.57 -14.30
C ILE A 88 -39.88 -34.88 -15.66
N ASN A 89 -40.93 -35.07 -16.46
CA ASN A 89 -41.06 -34.51 -17.82
C ASN A 89 -39.85 -34.79 -18.72
N GLY A 90 -39.34 -36.03 -18.67
CA GLY A 90 -38.19 -36.48 -19.48
C GLY A 90 -36.81 -35.99 -19.00
N LYS A 91 -36.73 -35.30 -17.86
CA LYS A 91 -35.46 -34.86 -17.25
C LYS A 91 -35.15 -35.64 -15.98
N THR A 92 -33.97 -36.20 -15.87
CA THR A 92 -33.49 -36.89 -14.66
C THR A 92 -33.03 -35.88 -13.61
N TYR A 93 -33.60 -35.93 -12.41
CA TYR A 93 -33.27 -35.04 -11.29
C TYR A 93 -32.40 -35.71 -10.23
N VAL A 94 -32.60 -37.00 -9.98
CA VAL A 94 -31.84 -37.79 -9.02
C VAL A 94 -31.48 -39.12 -9.66
N ASN A 95 -30.22 -39.52 -9.56
CA ASN A 95 -29.72 -40.83 -9.95
C ASN A 95 -28.49 -41.19 -9.10
N LYS A 96 -27.77 -42.25 -9.47
CA LYS A 96 -26.54 -42.70 -8.78
C LYS A 96 -25.42 -41.66 -8.68
N ASP A 97 -25.41 -40.67 -9.57
CA ASP A 97 -24.38 -39.63 -9.62
C ASP A 97 -24.76 -38.40 -8.77
N GLY A 98 -25.98 -38.36 -8.24
CA GLY A 98 -26.46 -37.33 -7.32
C GLY A 98 -27.64 -36.53 -7.89
N LEU A 99 -27.71 -35.26 -7.47
CA LEU A 99 -28.78 -34.33 -7.84
C LEU A 99 -28.38 -33.48 -9.04
N ASN A 100 -29.28 -33.39 -10.03
CA ASN A 100 -29.16 -32.48 -11.17
C ASN A 100 -30.35 -31.50 -11.18
N ALA A 101 -30.08 -30.21 -10.98
CA ALA A 101 -31.10 -29.16 -10.99
C ALA A 101 -31.60 -28.79 -12.39
N ASN A 102 -31.04 -29.36 -13.47
CA ASN A 102 -31.47 -29.16 -14.85
C ASN A 102 -31.57 -27.67 -15.26
N SER A 103 -30.56 -26.89 -14.90
CA SER A 103 -30.46 -25.43 -15.13
C SER A 103 -31.52 -24.57 -14.43
N GLN A 104 -32.18 -25.12 -13.41
CA GLN A 104 -33.12 -24.39 -12.56
C GLN A 104 -32.44 -23.87 -11.30
N LYS A 105 -33.04 -22.85 -10.68
CA LYS A 105 -32.62 -22.37 -9.36
C LYS A 105 -33.03 -23.37 -8.29
N ILE A 106 -32.13 -23.65 -7.35
CA ILE A 106 -32.46 -24.31 -6.08
C ILE A 106 -32.79 -23.20 -5.08
N THR A 107 -34.06 -23.09 -4.72
CA THR A 107 -34.55 -22.08 -3.76
C THR A 107 -34.66 -22.66 -2.36
N ASN A 108 -34.83 -21.80 -1.34
CA ASN A 108 -34.97 -22.19 0.06
C ASN A 108 -33.75 -22.93 0.63
N VAL A 109 -32.55 -22.58 0.16
CA VAL A 109 -31.28 -23.07 0.73
C VAL A 109 -30.94 -22.20 1.94
N ALA A 110 -31.03 -22.77 3.14
CA ALA A 110 -30.59 -22.13 4.38
C ALA A 110 -29.08 -21.86 4.35
N ASP A 111 -28.59 -20.99 5.25
CA ASP A 111 -27.17 -20.71 5.36
C ASP A 111 -26.39 -21.98 5.70
N GLY A 112 -25.38 -22.30 4.88
CA GLY A 112 -24.47 -23.41 5.15
C GLY A 112 -23.55 -23.09 6.34
N THR A 113 -23.34 -24.07 7.22
CA THR A 113 -22.52 -23.91 8.44
C THR A 113 -21.34 -24.89 8.50
N ALA A 114 -21.42 -25.99 7.75
CA ALA A 114 -20.32 -26.95 7.58
C ALA A 114 -19.65 -26.79 6.20
N ASN A 115 -18.41 -27.28 6.09
CA ASN A 115 -17.62 -27.22 4.85
C ASN A 115 -18.28 -27.92 3.64
N SER A 116 -19.20 -28.85 3.89
CA SER A 116 -19.92 -29.62 2.88
C SER A 116 -21.29 -29.04 2.51
N ASP A 117 -21.74 -27.98 3.20
CA ASP A 117 -23.03 -27.38 2.93
C ASP A 117 -22.99 -26.52 1.66
N ALA A 118 -24.12 -26.45 0.96
CA ALA A 118 -24.27 -25.50 -0.13
C ALA A 118 -24.30 -24.06 0.41
N VAL A 119 -23.70 -23.13 -0.31
CA VAL A 119 -23.77 -21.68 -0.01
C VAL A 119 -24.92 -21.03 -0.76
N ASN A 120 -25.67 -20.17 -0.08
CA ASN A 120 -26.70 -19.36 -0.73
C ASN A 120 -26.18 -17.97 -1.15
N LEU A 121 -26.99 -17.22 -1.90
CA LEU A 121 -26.63 -15.89 -2.38
C LEU A 121 -26.43 -14.87 -1.22
N GLY A 122 -27.11 -15.05 -0.09
CA GLY A 122 -26.96 -14.21 1.09
C GLY A 122 -25.55 -14.31 1.68
N GLN A 123 -25.05 -15.54 1.85
CA GLN A 123 -23.68 -15.79 2.30
C GLN A 123 -22.64 -15.24 1.31
N LEU A 124 -22.87 -15.40 0.00
CA LEU A 124 -21.98 -14.85 -1.03
C LEU A 124 -21.93 -13.32 -0.96
N ASN A 125 -23.09 -12.66 -0.89
CA ASN A 125 -23.16 -11.20 -0.76
C ASN A 125 -22.53 -10.70 0.54
N ALA A 126 -22.70 -11.43 1.64
CA ALA A 126 -22.05 -11.11 2.91
C ALA A 126 -20.52 -11.25 2.83
N ALA A 127 -20.01 -12.27 2.14
CA ALA A 127 -18.58 -12.43 1.91
C ALA A 127 -18.01 -11.28 1.05
N ILE A 128 -18.69 -10.93 -0.05
CA ILE A 128 -18.29 -9.83 -0.93
C ILE A 128 -18.36 -8.48 -0.19
N GLY A 129 -19.46 -8.20 0.51
CA GLY A 129 -19.66 -6.96 1.27
C GLY A 129 -18.76 -6.85 2.51
N GLY A 130 -18.44 -7.97 3.16
CA GLY A 130 -17.59 -8.03 4.35
C GLY A 130 -16.10 -7.91 4.06
N THR A 131 -15.65 -8.35 2.88
CA THR A 131 -14.26 -8.18 2.42
C THR A 131 -13.94 -6.72 2.11
N ALA A 132 -14.96 -5.91 1.81
CA ALA A 132 -14.86 -4.46 1.67
C ALA A 132 -14.87 -3.70 3.01
N LYS A 133 -14.19 -4.20 4.05
CA LYS A 133 -13.73 -3.28 5.10
C LYS A 133 -12.69 -2.38 4.46
N ALA A 134 -13.14 -1.27 3.90
CA ALA A 134 -12.30 -0.26 3.27
C ALA A 134 -11.15 0.06 4.22
N THR A 135 -9.94 -0.36 3.87
CA THR A 135 -8.74 0.11 4.55
C THR A 135 -8.69 1.61 4.34
N THR A 136 -8.94 2.38 5.39
CA THR A 136 -8.85 3.84 5.30
C THR A 136 -7.40 4.24 5.55
N VAL A 137 -6.72 4.69 4.51
CA VAL A 137 -5.42 5.35 4.64
C VAL A 137 -5.67 6.85 4.64
N LYS A 138 -5.22 7.56 5.69
CA LYS A 138 -5.33 9.01 5.80
C LYS A 138 -3.96 9.59 6.12
N ALA A 139 -3.63 10.69 5.46
CA ALA A 139 -2.52 11.51 5.88
C ALA A 139 -2.79 12.00 7.31
N LYS A 140 -1.78 11.85 8.19
CA LYS A 140 -1.87 12.38 9.56
C LYS A 140 -1.87 13.91 9.56
N ASP A 141 -1.09 14.50 8.67
CA ASP A 141 -0.85 15.93 8.55
C ASP A 141 -0.44 16.28 7.11
N ALA A 142 -0.20 17.57 6.85
CA ALA A 142 0.08 18.09 5.51
C ALA A 142 1.43 17.63 4.91
N ASN A 143 2.31 16.99 5.68
CA ASN A 143 3.59 16.51 5.16
C ASN A 143 3.45 15.23 4.35
N VAL A 144 2.42 14.44 4.64
CA VAL A 144 2.19 13.15 3.99
C VAL A 144 1.10 13.32 2.92
N THR A 145 1.39 12.84 1.73
CA THR A 145 0.40 12.71 0.66
C THR A 145 -0.09 11.28 0.61
N VAL A 146 -1.41 11.13 0.39
CA VAL A 146 -2.05 9.84 0.14
C VAL A 146 -2.85 9.98 -1.13
N THR A 147 -2.45 9.26 -2.18
CA THR A 147 -3.16 9.24 -3.46
C THR A 147 -3.84 7.90 -3.62
N GLU A 148 -5.16 7.93 -3.83
CA GLU A 148 -5.96 6.73 -4.10
C GLU A 148 -5.95 6.41 -5.60
N GLY A 149 -5.76 5.14 -5.92
CA GLY A 149 -5.85 4.57 -7.26
C GLY A 149 -6.47 3.17 -7.26
N LEU A 150 -6.38 2.49 -8.40
CA LEU A 150 -6.76 1.09 -8.55
C LEU A 150 -5.51 0.27 -8.91
N SER A 151 -5.33 -0.84 -8.22
CA SER A 151 -4.30 -1.83 -8.55
C SER A 151 -4.60 -2.43 -9.92
N THR A 152 -3.64 -2.39 -10.83
CA THR A 152 -3.76 -3.00 -12.16
C THR A 152 -3.75 -4.53 -12.13
N GLU A 153 -3.24 -5.13 -11.04
CA GLU A 153 -3.16 -6.58 -10.86
C GLU A 153 -4.43 -7.17 -10.24
N THR A 154 -5.03 -6.47 -9.28
CA THR A 154 -6.13 -7.01 -8.46
C THR A 154 -7.47 -6.29 -8.66
N GLY A 155 -7.47 -5.11 -9.28
CA GLY A 155 -8.66 -4.24 -9.37
C GLY A 155 -9.09 -3.64 -8.02
N GLY A 156 -8.36 -3.92 -6.93
CA GLY A 156 -8.60 -3.35 -5.60
C GLY A 156 -8.13 -1.90 -5.48
N LYS A 157 -8.54 -1.21 -4.41
CA LYS A 157 -8.03 0.12 -4.08
C LYS A 157 -6.54 0.04 -3.72
N GLU A 158 -5.73 0.92 -4.30
CA GLU A 158 -4.31 1.07 -4.00
C GLU A 158 -4.05 2.48 -3.47
N TYR A 159 -3.15 2.60 -2.49
CA TYR A 159 -2.80 3.88 -1.87
C TYR A 159 -1.29 4.11 -1.96
N THR A 160 -0.90 5.13 -2.72
CA THR A 160 0.49 5.61 -2.74
C THR A 160 0.71 6.61 -1.62
N VAL A 161 1.65 6.32 -0.73
CA VAL A 161 1.98 7.16 0.43
C VAL A 161 3.39 7.71 0.28
N GLY A 162 3.53 9.03 0.39
CA GLY A 162 4.82 9.70 0.28
C GLY A 162 4.86 11.01 1.05
N LEU A 163 6.03 11.65 1.06
CA LEU A 163 6.14 13.04 1.50
C LEU A 163 5.84 13.97 0.31
N GLY A 164 5.25 15.13 0.60
CA GLY A 164 5.18 16.21 -0.38
C GLY A 164 6.53 16.90 -0.57
N ASP A 165 6.66 17.71 -1.62
CA ASP A 165 7.88 18.51 -1.89
C ASP A 165 8.22 19.50 -0.76
N LYS A 166 7.23 19.83 0.08
CA LYS A 166 7.38 20.69 1.24
C LYS A 166 7.04 19.94 2.52
N VAL A 167 8.03 19.83 3.39
CA VAL A 167 7.87 19.24 4.73
C VAL A 167 8.05 20.32 5.78
N THR A 168 7.06 20.48 6.64
CA THR A 168 7.05 21.42 7.77
C THR A 168 6.95 20.66 9.10
N LEU A 169 7.95 20.83 9.95
CA LEU A 169 8.02 20.24 11.29
C LEU A 169 7.91 21.34 12.35
N GLY A 170 7.20 21.06 13.44
CA GLY A 170 6.99 22.04 14.50
C GLY A 170 6.11 23.22 14.09
N THR A 171 6.02 24.21 14.98
CA THR A 171 5.18 25.40 14.80
C THR A 171 5.90 26.65 15.30
N ALA A 172 5.44 27.82 14.86
CA ALA A 172 5.97 29.13 15.25
C ALA A 172 7.52 29.21 15.14
N ASP A 173 8.21 29.70 16.18
CA ASP A 173 9.66 29.90 16.17
C ASP A 173 10.48 28.60 16.15
N LYS A 174 9.84 27.45 16.37
CA LYS A 174 10.48 26.12 16.29
C LYS A 174 10.16 25.41 14.97
N LYS A 175 9.54 26.12 14.03
CA LYS A 175 9.17 25.58 12.72
C LYS A 175 10.43 25.30 11.89
N ILE A 176 10.53 24.12 11.32
CA ILE A 176 11.55 23.75 10.34
C ILE A 176 10.82 23.45 9.03
N VAL A 177 11.29 24.03 7.95
CA VAL A 177 10.73 23.81 6.61
C VAL A 177 11.84 23.34 5.70
N VAL A 178 11.62 22.20 5.04
CA VAL A 178 12.38 21.78 3.86
C VAL A 178 11.44 21.93 2.69
N ASP A 179 11.73 22.86 1.79
CA ASP A 179 10.86 23.25 0.70
C ASP A 179 11.59 23.03 -0.63
N GLY A 180 11.37 21.85 -1.22
CA GLY A 180 11.96 21.47 -2.51
C GLY A 180 11.46 22.30 -3.68
N THR A 181 10.24 22.86 -3.58
CA THR A 181 9.67 23.73 -4.62
C THR A 181 10.44 25.05 -4.73
N SER A 182 10.90 25.61 -3.61
CA SER A 182 11.71 26.83 -3.57
C SER A 182 13.22 26.57 -3.47
N GLY A 183 13.63 25.32 -3.24
CA GLY A 183 15.03 24.96 -2.98
C GLY A 183 15.56 25.51 -1.65
N LYS A 184 14.68 25.78 -0.67
CA LYS A 184 15.04 26.44 0.60
C LYS A 184 14.89 25.53 1.80
N ILE A 185 15.75 25.76 2.79
CA ILE A 185 15.61 25.20 4.14
C ILE A 185 15.48 26.36 5.11
N THR A 186 14.48 26.34 5.98
CA THR A 186 14.27 27.35 7.02
C THR A 186 14.22 26.68 8.38
N ALA A 187 14.93 27.24 9.37
CA ALA A 187 14.83 26.84 10.76
C ALA A 187 14.47 28.06 11.64
N GLY A 188 13.31 27.98 12.28
CA GLY A 188 12.68 29.11 12.95
C GLY A 188 12.40 30.26 11.97
N SER A 189 12.53 31.49 12.46
CA SER A 189 12.33 32.72 11.68
C SER A 189 13.64 33.40 11.25
N LYS A 190 14.79 32.88 11.68
CA LYS A 190 16.09 33.57 11.55
C LYS A 190 17.10 32.85 10.66
N VAL A 191 16.93 31.56 10.42
CA VAL A 191 17.89 30.76 9.65
C VAL A 191 17.23 30.31 8.35
N THR A 192 17.84 30.69 7.22
CA THR A 192 17.46 30.27 5.88
C THR A 192 18.70 29.87 5.09
N ILE A 193 18.65 28.72 4.44
CA ILE A 193 19.61 28.30 3.41
C ILE A 193 18.83 28.34 2.09
N ASP A 194 19.31 29.15 1.15
CA ASP A 194 18.74 29.28 -0.18
C ASP A 194 19.66 28.57 -1.18
N GLY A 195 19.28 27.37 -1.60
CA GLY A 195 20.05 26.62 -2.60
C GLY A 195 20.00 27.23 -4.00
N THR A 196 19.04 28.13 -4.27
CA THR A 196 18.89 28.76 -5.58
C THR A 196 19.85 29.94 -5.74
N THR A 197 20.00 30.76 -4.70
CA THR A 197 20.95 31.89 -4.73
C THR A 197 22.32 31.54 -4.14
N GLY A 198 22.42 30.44 -3.39
CA GLY A 198 23.61 30.09 -2.60
C GLY A 198 23.71 30.88 -1.29
N ASP A 199 22.71 31.69 -0.96
CA ASP A 199 22.75 32.53 0.25
C ASP A 199 22.46 31.71 1.51
N ILE A 200 23.23 32.00 2.56
CA ILE A 200 22.97 31.49 3.90
C ILE A 200 22.73 32.69 4.81
N GLN A 201 21.50 32.82 5.28
CA GLN A 201 21.13 33.76 6.32
C GLN A 201 21.02 33.00 7.65
N ALA A 202 21.82 33.34 8.64
CA ALA A 202 21.81 32.66 9.94
C ALA A 202 21.70 33.66 11.10
N GLY A 203 20.58 34.38 11.16
CA GLY A 203 20.27 35.35 12.21
C GLY A 203 21.39 36.38 12.38
N THR A 204 21.99 36.42 13.57
CA THR A 204 23.11 37.32 13.90
C THR A 204 24.48 36.62 13.90
N VAL A 205 24.60 35.43 13.28
CA VAL A 205 25.79 34.55 13.17
C VAL A 205 26.79 34.63 14.33
N LYS A 206 26.85 33.58 15.16
CA LYS A 206 27.82 33.45 16.26
C LYS A 206 28.58 32.11 16.21
N VAL A 207 29.90 32.19 16.12
CA VAL A 207 30.86 31.05 16.08
C VAL A 207 31.34 30.72 17.50
N THR A 208 31.39 29.44 17.90
CA THR A 208 31.88 29.00 19.22
C THR A 208 32.97 27.93 19.11
N GLY A 209 34.01 28.02 19.96
CA GLY A 209 35.25 27.23 19.83
C GLY A 209 36.31 27.94 18.96
N ALA A 210 37.36 27.24 18.55
CA ALA A 210 38.30 27.75 17.55
C ALA A 210 37.72 27.57 16.14
N GLY A 211 36.88 28.50 15.68
CA GLY A 211 36.30 28.50 14.35
C GLY A 211 36.85 29.63 13.47
N THR A 212 37.05 29.36 12.18
CA THR A 212 37.50 30.35 11.18
C THR A 212 36.46 30.52 10.08
N VAL A 213 36.51 31.66 9.38
CA VAL A 213 35.76 31.91 8.15
C VAL A 213 36.76 31.98 7.01
N ASN A 214 36.86 30.89 6.24
CA ASN A 214 37.82 30.75 5.15
C ASN A 214 37.17 31.10 3.80
N GLU A 215 37.96 31.10 2.73
CA GLU A 215 37.53 31.39 1.34
C GLU A 215 36.91 32.79 1.14
N LEU A 216 37.16 33.73 2.06
CA LEU A 216 36.84 35.14 1.86
C LEU A 216 37.69 35.70 0.71
N THR A 217 37.03 36.32 -0.26
CA THR A 217 37.66 36.78 -1.51
C THR A 217 38.24 38.19 -1.43
N ASN A 218 37.93 38.97 -0.40
CA ASN A 218 38.48 40.31 -0.17
C ASN A 218 39.91 40.25 0.38
N ARG A 219 40.88 39.91 -0.48
CA ARG A 219 42.27 39.64 -0.10
C ARG A 219 43.24 40.82 -0.23
N THR A 220 42.80 41.94 -0.79
CA THR A 220 43.67 43.10 -1.06
C THR A 220 43.24 44.33 -0.26
N TRP A 221 44.21 45.15 0.15
CA TRP A 221 43.99 46.44 0.81
C TRP A 221 44.96 47.48 0.26
N ASP A 222 44.45 48.62 -0.17
CA ASP A 222 45.25 49.78 -0.56
C ASP A 222 45.43 50.69 0.66
N ILE A 223 46.67 50.85 1.10
CA ILE A 223 47.01 51.68 2.27
C ILE A 223 46.93 53.16 1.93
N ASP A 224 47.26 53.54 0.70
CA ASP A 224 47.38 54.93 0.28
C ASP A 224 46.00 55.50 -0.09
N ASN A 225 45.14 54.68 -0.67
CA ASN A 225 43.78 55.08 -1.05
C ASN A 225 42.72 54.00 -0.69
N PRO A 226 42.39 53.86 0.60
CA PRO A 226 41.54 52.77 1.08
C PRO A 226 40.10 52.87 0.56
N THR A 227 39.56 51.73 0.09
CA THR A 227 38.14 51.59 -0.26
C THR A 227 37.43 50.77 0.81
N ILE A 228 36.48 51.38 1.52
CA ILE A 228 35.79 50.77 2.66
C ILE A 228 34.46 50.17 2.22
N VAL A 229 34.30 48.86 2.43
CA VAL A 229 33.02 48.16 2.28
C VAL A 229 32.42 47.94 3.66
N HIS A 230 31.30 48.61 3.93
CA HIS A 230 30.66 48.55 5.24
C HIS A 230 30.01 47.17 5.49
N GLY A 231 30.18 46.63 6.70
CA GLY A 231 29.58 45.36 7.12
C GLY A 231 30.28 44.10 6.59
N GLN A 232 31.34 44.24 5.79
CA GLN A 232 32.18 43.13 5.34
C GLN A 232 33.27 42.82 6.38
N ALA A 233 33.52 41.54 6.63
CA ALA A 233 34.65 41.10 7.45
C ALA A 233 35.98 41.30 6.71
N ALA A 234 37.03 41.76 7.38
CA ALA A 234 38.37 41.85 6.82
C ALA A 234 39.07 40.48 6.77
N THR A 235 39.94 40.26 5.79
CA THR A 235 40.80 39.06 5.72
C THR A 235 42.14 39.26 6.42
N GLU A 236 42.79 38.14 6.78
CA GLU A 236 44.16 38.16 7.30
C GLU A 236 45.16 38.76 6.30
N ASP A 237 44.95 38.59 4.99
CA ASP A 237 45.77 39.20 3.95
C ASP A 237 45.68 40.75 3.96
N GLN A 238 44.47 41.29 4.14
CA GLN A 238 44.27 42.73 4.29
C GLN A 238 44.93 43.24 5.58
N LEU A 239 44.75 42.52 6.70
CA LEU A 239 45.38 42.86 7.97
C LEU A 239 46.91 42.80 7.89
N LYS A 240 47.46 41.81 7.18
CA LYS A 240 48.89 41.67 6.93
C LYS A 240 49.44 42.88 6.16
N THR A 241 48.73 43.32 5.13
CA THR A 241 49.12 44.48 4.31
C THR A 241 49.25 45.72 5.19
N VAL A 242 48.22 46.02 5.98
CA VAL A 242 48.25 47.13 6.95
C VAL A 242 49.38 46.94 7.98
N SER A 243 49.55 45.73 8.50
CA SER A 243 50.61 45.40 9.46
C SER A 243 52.01 45.67 8.89
N ASP A 244 52.25 45.33 7.63
CA ASP A 244 53.52 45.56 6.96
C ASP A 244 53.78 47.06 6.71
N GLY A 245 52.74 47.83 6.35
CA GLY A 245 52.83 49.30 6.30
C GLY A 245 53.23 49.92 7.65
N VAL A 246 52.64 49.44 8.75
CA VAL A 246 53.01 49.87 10.11
C VAL A 246 54.46 49.51 10.46
N LYS A 247 54.94 48.32 10.06
CA LYS A 247 56.36 47.94 10.24
C LYS A 247 57.29 48.84 9.46
N THR A 248 56.94 49.23 8.24
CA THR A 248 57.72 50.19 7.43
C THR A 248 57.82 51.54 8.11
N ASN A 249 56.70 52.07 8.61
CA ASN A 249 56.70 53.33 9.35
C ASN A 249 57.57 53.27 10.61
N LYS A 250 57.54 52.14 11.34
CA LYS A 250 58.42 51.91 12.50
C LYS A 250 59.90 51.98 12.12
N THR A 251 60.29 51.39 11.00
CA THR A 251 61.67 51.47 10.46
C THR A 251 62.03 52.90 10.07
N ASN A 252 61.15 53.60 9.35
CA ASN A 252 61.38 54.99 8.92
C ASN A 252 61.59 55.93 10.11
N ILE A 253 60.76 55.81 11.15
CA ILE A 253 60.90 56.59 12.38
C ILE A 253 62.24 56.30 13.08
N THR A 254 62.65 55.02 13.14
CA THR A 254 63.96 54.64 13.71
C THR A 254 65.10 55.29 12.93
N ASN A 255 65.03 55.26 11.60
CA ASN A 255 66.04 55.88 10.73
C ASN A 255 66.09 57.40 10.88
N ILE A 256 64.92 58.05 10.97
CA ILE A 256 64.80 59.49 11.22
C ILE A 256 65.45 59.83 12.58
N ASN A 257 65.10 59.10 13.64
CA ASN A 257 65.68 59.32 14.97
C ASN A 257 67.19 59.11 15.00
N ASN A 258 67.70 58.07 14.33
CA ASN A 258 69.14 57.84 14.20
C ASN A 258 69.81 58.99 13.44
N THR A 259 69.19 59.49 12.38
CA THR A 259 69.71 60.62 11.58
C THR A 259 69.73 61.90 12.39
N ILE A 260 68.65 62.22 13.09
CA ILE A 260 68.57 63.36 14.02
C ILE A 260 69.64 63.21 15.12
N GLY A 261 69.83 61.98 15.63
CA GLY A 261 70.81 61.66 16.66
C GLY A 261 72.28 61.85 16.24
N LYS A 262 72.59 61.81 14.94
CA LYS A 262 73.94 62.11 14.43
C LYS A 262 74.35 63.58 14.61
N GLY A 263 73.39 64.49 14.80
CA GLY A 263 73.65 65.92 14.98
C GLY A 263 74.27 66.59 13.75
N LEU A 264 74.72 67.84 13.95
CA LEU A 264 75.43 68.65 12.96
C LEU A 264 76.89 68.81 13.38
N ASN A 265 77.79 68.69 12.41
CA ASN A 265 79.22 68.85 12.59
C ASN A 265 79.65 70.26 12.15
N PHE A 266 80.27 71.01 13.06
CA PHE A 266 80.79 72.36 12.81
C PHE A 266 82.32 72.32 12.89
N GLY A 267 83.01 72.59 11.79
CA GLY A 267 84.47 72.70 11.74
C GLY A 267 84.91 74.16 11.80
N GLY A 268 85.97 74.44 12.56
CA GLY A 268 86.67 75.73 12.55
C GLY A 268 88.14 75.56 12.12
N ASP A 269 88.87 76.67 12.00
CA ASP A 269 90.23 76.72 11.45
C ASP A 269 91.27 75.90 12.25
N SER A 270 90.97 75.53 13.51
CA SER A 270 91.84 74.74 14.40
C SER A 270 91.65 73.22 14.31
N GLY A 271 90.91 72.72 13.31
CA GLY A 271 90.89 71.30 12.92
C GLY A 271 90.03 70.36 13.78
N ALA A 272 89.54 70.77 14.96
CA ALA A 272 88.59 69.98 15.75
C ALA A 272 87.13 70.27 15.33
N VAL A 273 86.37 69.23 15.04
CA VAL A 273 84.93 69.33 14.71
C VAL A 273 84.10 69.27 15.99
N ILE A 274 83.20 70.24 16.18
CA ILE A 274 82.20 70.24 17.25
C ILE A 274 80.91 69.62 16.69
N ASN A 275 80.45 68.53 17.28
CA ASN A 275 79.13 67.97 16.98
C ASN A 275 78.07 68.55 17.93
N LYS A 276 76.93 68.98 17.40
CA LYS A 276 75.76 69.39 18.18
C LYS A 276 74.52 68.66 17.71
N LYS A 277 73.82 68.01 18.63
CA LYS A 277 72.54 67.35 18.33
C LYS A 277 71.45 68.39 18.08
N LEU A 278 70.40 68.00 17.37
CA LEU A 278 69.25 68.87 17.16
C LEU A 278 68.66 69.29 18.52
N GLY A 279 68.52 70.60 18.74
CA GLY A 279 68.08 71.18 20.01
C GLY A 279 69.22 71.57 20.97
N GLU A 280 70.47 71.19 20.72
CA GLU A 280 71.62 71.66 21.51
C GLU A 280 72.04 73.08 21.08
N LYS A 281 72.38 73.92 22.08
CA LYS A 281 72.95 75.25 21.82
C LYS A 281 74.42 75.13 21.43
N LEU A 282 74.79 75.74 20.31
CA LEU A 282 76.18 76.06 19.96
C LEU A 282 76.46 77.50 20.38
N GLU A 283 77.43 77.69 21.27
CA GLU A 283 77.93 79.03 21.60
C GLU A 283 79.20 79.29 20.81
N ILE A 284 79.18 80.37 20.01
CA ILE A 284 80.33 80.85 19.25
C ILE A 284 80.74 82.17 19.87
N LYS A 285 82.01 82.28 20.28
CA LYS A 285 82.61 83.52 20.79
C LYS A 285 83.77 83.87 19.87
N GLY A 286 83.74 85.01 19.20
CA GLY A 286 84.94 85.50 18.52
C GLY A 286 85.90 86.16 19.50
N GLY A 287 87.12 86.42 19.01
CA GLY A 287 88.28 86.77 19.83
C GLY A 287 88.46 88.27 20.07
N ALA A 288 87.48 89.10 19.74
CA ALA A 288 87.66 90.55 19.78
C ALA A 288 87.59 91.12 21.21
N SER A 289 88.71 91.69 21.69
CA SER A 289 88.72 92.47 22.93
C SER A 289 88.42 93.94 22.61
N ALA A 290 87.12 94.24 22.45
CA ALA A 290 86.50 95.57 22.41
C ALA A 290 87.17 96.64 21.52
N ASP A 291 86.73 96.69 20.27
CA ASP A 291 86.41 97.88 19.46
C ASP A 291 86.21 97.38 18.03
N LEU A 292 84.96 97.04 17.68
CA LEU A 292 84.61 96.54 16.36
C LEU A 292 83.93 97.65 15.57
N THR A 293 84.57 98.09 14.48
CA THR A 293 83.91 98.87 13.43
C THR A 293 83.08 97.94 12.54
N ASP A 294 82.09 98.49 11.84
CA ASP A 294 81.21 97.76 10.92
C ASP A 294 82.03 96.89 9.92
N ASP A 295 81.53 95.68 9.65
CA ASP A 295 82.12 94.61 8.81
C ASP A 295 83.24 93.71 9.41
N ASN A 296 83.45 93.69 10.74
CA ASN A 296 84.41 92.78 11.39
C ASN A 296 83.77 91.53 12.05
N ILE A 297 84.50 90.39 12.10
CA ILE A 297 84.11 89.17 12.82
C ILE A 297 84.47 89.31 14.32
N GLY A 298 83.46 89.29 15.19
CA GLY A 298 83.56 89.49 16.64
C GLY A 298 83.33 88.25 17.49
#